data_AF-A0A800F968-F1
#
_entry.id   AF-A0A800F968-F1
#
_cell.length_a   1.000
_cell.length_b   1.000
_cell.length_c   1.000
_cell.angle_alpha   90.00
_cell.angle_beta   90.00
_cell.angle_gamma   90.00
#
_symmetry.space_group_name_H-M   'P 1'
#
loop_
_entity.id
_entity.type
_entity.pdbx_description
1 polymer ?
#
loop_
_entity_poly.entity_id
_entity_poly.type
_entity_poly.pdbx_seq_one_letter_code
_entity_poly.pdbx_strand_id
1 'polypeptide(L)'
;MSTSNVLRFEDYRDRRAQRLRIAESLYSSSKSRLALLTHVSVACDVTGADRAGIVWVDEYGPGLVHPHVVLDLRSDRPRRSFSPEPLRQAWELGVPGALDEPGTLGARSLLAVALGSDGTRAWFLITESGAARSALSDGLRERIMFIAGECSTVVLHRDLDTSMKAEGGEGGSAKKRFAGWPILKDIEGRESDEHISLRIGQRFAVARLARMLIDDDLTLPADRVAEQVVSARKEIAAAGFDECAEVSLWHRVLDAFEAVRLDELASALTELGSEVESGGHANGALELYSCAYDIAAATGCTTQAIDSARFSGRTLRRLGRFDESNEWYSVAKDVALAASDHRRAALVLAGRSAVDRVRGNLPAARVVLGEALEAAIAGGDSSAEMTVYLEWVNVEQTSNNTPLALEYGWKAVTRAQSQTDRLTCLAVLGGSLAEAGEWSAAEDAWTVVARESRDNYYLIYAWDALAYLAAMRGDRREFEVRAGRCDALGWQDGPRAAAVEILHYRGLSYRALGLRDEARDWLTRAVQFAEEHRFGKTLFDAEEALKLLDSPEPMPAPVRIVASLPAIRLGLREMREGSLGAGV
;
A
#
# COMPACT_ATOMS: atom_id res chain seq x y z
N MET A 1 -25.88 26.63 -31.44
CA MET A 1 -24.49 26.60 -31.92
C MET A 1 -23.60 26.43 -30.69
N SER A 2 -22.97 25.27 -30.56
CA SER A 2 -22.14 24.91 -29.41
C SER A 2 -20.83 25.69 -29.46
N THR A 3 -20.56 26.51 -28.45
CA THR A 3 -19.28 27.17 -28.23
C THR A 3 -18.21 26.10 -28.04
N SER A 4 -17.40 25.86 -29.07
CA SER A 4 -16.26 24.96 -28.99
C SER A 4 -15.29 25.43 -27.92
N ASN A 5 -14.99 24.55 -26.96
CA ASN A 5 -13.89 24.71 -26.01
C ASN A 5 -12.57 24.84 -26.76
N VAL A 6 -12.17 26.07 -27.09
CA VAL A 6 -10.79 26.38 -27.45
C VAL A 6 -10.02 26.38 -26.14
N LEU A 7 -9.44 25.22 -25.78
CA LEU A 7 -8.43 25.13 -24.72
C LEU A 7 -7.37 26.18 -25.01
N ARG A 8 -7.04 27.01 -24.01
CA ARG A 8 -5.94 27.97 -24.17
C ARG A 8 -4.65 27.16 -24.35
N PHE A 9 -3.75 27.67 -25.18
CA PHE A 9 -2.48 27.00 -25.48
C PHE A 9 -1.63 26.75 -24.22
N GLU A 10 -1.78 27.60 -23.21
CA GLU A 10 -1.20 27.44 -21.87
C GLU A 10 -1.77 26.20 -21.16
N ASP A 11 -3.10 26.05 -21.08
CA ASP A 11 -3.76 24.87 -20.50
C ASP A 11 -3.32 23.56 -21.16
N TYR A 12 -3.07 23.59 -22.48
CA TYR A 12 -2.57 22.44 -23.23
C TYR A 12 -1.13 22.06 -22.81
N ARG A 13 -0.25 23.06 -22.68
CA ARG A 13 1.14 22.87 -22.24
C ARG A 13 1.21 22.35 -20.81
N ASP A 14 0.40 22.90 -19.91
CA ASP A 14 0.37 22.50 -18.50
C ASP A 14 -0.07 21.04 -18.34
N ARG A 15 -1.10 20.61 -19.08
CA ARG A 15 -1.54 19.21 -19.10
C ARG A 15 -0.49 18.27 -19.65
N ARG A 16 0.21 18.66 -20.73
CA ARG A 16 1.32 17.88 -21.30
C ARG A 16 2.45 17.71 -20.29
N ALA A 17 2.84 18.79 -19.62
CA ALA A 17 3.86 18.73 -18.57
C ALA A 17 3.41 17.89 -17.37
N GLN A 18 2.14 17.99 -16.96
CA GLN A 18 1.60 17.16 -15.88
C GLN A 18 1.61 15.67 -16.23
N ARG A 19 1.20 15.30 -17.45
CA ARG A 19 1.21 13.90 -17.92
C ARG A 19 2.62 13.32 -17.97
N LEU A 20 3.61 14.11 -18.40
CA LEU A 20 5.01 13.70 -18.34
C LEU A 20 5.45 13.44 -16.90
N ARG A 21 5.18 14.36 -15.96
CA ARG A 21 5.51 14.17 -14.53
C ARG A 21 4.85 12.92 -13.94
N ILE A 22 3.59 12.66 -14.29
CA ILE A 22 2.89 11.45 -13.87
C ILE A 22 3.59 10.21 -14.44
N ALA A 23 3.91 10.19 -15.74
CA ALA A 23 4.61 9.07 -16.35
C ALA A 23 5.99 8.83 -15.69
N GLU A 24 6.77 9.88 -15.46
CA GLU A 24 8.07 9.80 -14.76
C GLU A 24 7.91 9.19 -13.36
N SER A 25 6.91 9.64 -12.60
CA SER A 25 6.63 9.11 -11.26
C SER A 25 6.21 7.63 -11.29
N LEU A 26 5.42 7.21 -12.28
CA LEU A 26 4.97 5.82 -12.42
C LEU A 26 6.10 4.88 -12.84
N TYR A 27 7.07 5.34 -13.62
CA TYR A 27 8.23 4.52 -14.02
C TYR A 27 9.41 4.63 -13.04
N SER A 28 9.33 5.47 -12.00
CA SER A 28 10.42 5.72 -11.04
C SER A 28 10.92 4.50 -10.28
N SER A 29 10.07 3.50 -10.09
CA SER A 29 10.42 2.20 -9.48
C SER A 29 11.39 1.37 -10.34
N SER A 30 11.49 1.65 -11.64
CA SER A 30 12.36 0.96 -12.59
C SER A 30 13.30 1.94 -13.28
N LYS A 31 14.57 1.93 -12.86
CA LYS A 31 15.61 2.80 -13.43
C LYS A 31 15.73 2.68 -14.95
N SER A 32 15.60 1.46 -15.51
CA SER A 32 15.66 1.22 -16.95
C SER A 32 14.44 1.79 -17.68
N ARG A 33 13.21 1.55 -17.19
CA ARG A 33 12.00 2.10 -17.81
C ARG A 33 11.97 3.62 -17.71
N LEU A 34 12.44 4.20 -16.59
CA LEU A 34 12.57 5.65 -16.45
C LEU A 34 13.58 6.25 -17.44
N ALA A 35 14.75 5.63 -17.61
CA ALA A 35 15.74 6.07 -18.59
C ALA A 35 15.17 6.06 -20.02
N LEU A 36 14.48 4.97 -20.40
CA LEU A 36 13.77 4.89 -21.68
C LEU A 36 12.70 5.97 -21.82
N LEU A 37 11.93 6.25 -20.76
CA LEU A 37 10.93 7.30 -20.78
C LEU A 37 11.55 8.68 -21.03
N THR A 38 12.71 8.97 -20.44
CA THR A 38 13.46 10.21 -20.71
C THR A 38 13.80 10.32 -22.19
N HIS A 39 14.32 9.26 -22.81
CA HIS A 39 14.60 9.25 -24.25
C HIS A 39 13.35 9.38 -25.12
N VAL A 40 12.26 8.69 -24.75
CA VAL A 40 10.95 8.77 -25.41
C VAL A 40 10.39 10.20 -25.34
N SER A 41 10.55 10.89 -24.21
CA SER A 41 10.15 12.30 -24.05
C SER A 41 10.91 13.22 -25.00
N VAL A 42 12.23 13.04 -25.12
CA VAL A 42 13.04 13.80 -26.09
C VAL A 42 12.62 13.46 -27.53
N ALA A 43 12.30 12.21 -27.84
CA ALA A 43 11.80 11.83 -29.17
C ALA A 43 10.46 12.51 -29.48
N CYS A 44 9.56 12.62 -28.51
CA CYS A 44 8.32 13.40 -28.62
C CYS A 44 8.60 14.87 -28.97
N ASP A 45 9.57 15.50 -28.32
CA ASP A 45 9.90 16.90 -28.56
C ASP A 45 10.56 17.12 -29.93
N VAL A 46 11.47 16.23 -30.33
CA VAL A 46 12.15 16.30 -31.64
C VAL A 46 11.17 16.10 -32.80
N THR A 47 10.18 15.21 -32.62
CA THR A 47 9.22 14.87 -33.68
C THR A 47 7.92 15.68 -33.62
N GLY A 48 7.68 16.43 -32.55
CA GLY A 48 6.38 17.06 -32.29
C GLY A 48 5.27 16.03 -32.03
N ALA A 49 5.63 14.81 -31.60
CA ALA A 49 4.67 13.75 -31.34
C ALA A 49 3.90 13.97 -30.04
N ASP A 50 2.67 13.46 -30.03
CA ASP A 50 1.78 13.43 -28.86
C ASP A 50 1.87 12.09 -28.12
N ARG A 51 2.33 11.05 -28.81
CA ARG A 51 2.52 9.72 -28.27
C ARG A 51 3.84 9.17 -28.78
N ALA A 52 4.59 8.53 -27.89
CA ALA A 52 5.74 7.76 -28.29
C ALA A 52 5.92 6.56 -27.36
N GLY A 53 6.66 5.56 -27.82
CA GLY A 53 6.95 4.41 -27.01
C GLY A 53 8.14 3.60 -27.50
N ILE A 54 8.67 2.83 -26.57
CA ILE A 54 9.55 1.70 -26.85
C ILE A 54 8.67 0.47 -26.86
N VAL A 55 8.65 -0.23 -27.98
CA VAL A 55 7.82 -1.41 -28.21
C VAL A 55 8.67 -2.54 -28.74
N TRP A 56 8.18 -3.76 -28.59
CA TRP A 56 8.80 -4.93 -29.22
C TRP A 56 7.77 -5.83 -29.87
N VAL A 57 8.24 -6.69 -30.78
CA VAL A 57 7.46 -7.72 -31.46
C VAL A 57 8.19 -9.04 -31.30
N ASP A 58 7.46 -10.12 -31.00
CA ASP A 58 8.02 -11.47 -31.02
C ASP A 58 8.57 -11.80 -32.42
N GLU A 59 9.83 -12.19 -32.53
CA GLU A 59 10.41 -12.57 -33.83
C GLU A 59 9.77 -13.84 -34.41
N TYR A 60 9.37 -14.76 -33.53
CA TYR A 60 8.79 -16.06 -33.89
C TYR A 60 7.31 -16.19 -33.51
N GLY A 61 6.70 -15.09 -33.04
CA GLY A 61 5.37 -15.09 -32.49
C GLY A 61 4.30 -14.55 -33.44
N PRO A 62 3.09 -14.28 -32.94
CA PRO A 62 1.94 -13.85 -33.73
C PRO A 62 2.05 -12.42 -34.30
N GLY A 63 3.18 -11.75 -34.13
CA GLY A 63 3.38 -10.37 -34.59
C GLY A 63 2.64 -9.33 -33.74
N LEU A 64 2.32 -9.64 -32.48
CA LEU A 64 1.74 -8.69 -31.55
C LEU A 64 2.77 -7.63 -31.16
N VAL A 65 2.30 -6.40 -30.94
CA VAL A 65 3.15 -5.29 -30.49
C VAL A 65 3.03 -5.16 -28.96
N HIS A 66 4.16 -5.30 -28.28
CA HIS A 66 4.29 -5.28 -26.82
C HIS A 66 4.83 -3.92 -26.37
N PRO A 67 4.01 -3.08 -25.71
CA PRO A 67 4.40 -1.71 -25.35
C PRO A 67 5.18 -1.68 -24.05
N HIS A 68 6.51 -1.66 -24.15
CA HIS A 68 7.40 -1.67 -22.99
C HIS A 68 7.39 -0.36 -22.20
N VAL A 69 7.58 0.77 -22.88
CA VAL A 69 7.45 2.11 -22.27
C VAL A 69 6.60 2.97 -23.18
N VAL A 70 5.59 3.62 -22.62
CA VAL A 70 4.68 4.49 -23.37
C VAL A 70 4.57 5.84 -22.69
N LEU A 71 4.76 6.90 -23.48
CA LEU A 71 4.45 8.26 -23.12
C LEU A 71 3.30 8.75 -24.01
N ASP A 72 2.17 9.07 -23.41
CA ASP A 72 1.02 9.65 -24.11
C ASP A 72 0.69 11.00 -23.50
N LEU A 73 0.99 12.06 -24.24
CA LEU A 73 0.85 13.44 -23.80
C LEU A 73 -0.52 14.01 -24.17
N ARG A 74 -1.34 13.25 -24.90
CA ARG A 74 -2.68 13.65 -25.34
C ARG A 74 -3.80 13.03 -24.49
N SER A 75 -3.56 11.87 -23.89
CA SER A 75 -4.55 11.13 -23.11
C SER A 75 -4.10 11.01 -21.65
N ASP A 76 -5.05 11.06 -20.70
CA ASP A 76 -4.72 10.90 -19.28
C ASP A 76 -4.30 9.47 -18.94
N ARG A 77 -4.81 8.50 -19.71
CA ARG A 77 -4.33 7.11 -19.71
C ARG A 77 -3.58 6.83 -21.01
N PRO A 78 -2.38 6.22 -20.96
CA PRO A 78 -1.60 5.93 -22.15
C PRO A 78 -2.34 4.98 -23.08
N ARG A 79 -2.51 5.38 -24.34
CA ARG A 79 -2.99 4.47 -25.39
C ARG A 79 -1.87 3.49 -25.70
N ARG A 80 -2.08 2.20 -25.44
CA ARG A 80 -1.05 1.16 -25.56
C ARG A 80 -1.06 0.40 -26.90
N SER A 81 -2.10 0.50 -27.71
CA SER A 81 -2.15 -0.19 -29.01
C SER A 81 -1.28 0.53 -30.05
N PHE A 82 -0.37 -0.18 -30.70
CA PHE A 82 0.43 0.30 -31.83
C PHE A 82 0.22 -0.59 -33.05
N SER A 83 0.34 -0.01 -34.25
CA SER A 83 0.26 -0.78 -35.50
C SER A 83 1.59 -1.51 -35.76
N PRO A 84 1.59 -2.80 -36.14
CA PRO A 84 2.81 -3.53 -36.46
C PRO A 84 3.42 -3.13 -37.81
N GLU A 85 2.62 -2.59 -38.73
CA GLU A 85 3.04 -2.35 -40.12
C GLU A 85 4.20 -1.34 -40.24
N PRO A 86 4.17 -0.16 -39.58
CA PRO A 86 5.30 0.77 -39.62
C PRO A 86 6.58 0.19 -39.00
N LEU A 87 6.45 -0.70 -38.02
CA LEU A 87 7.59 -1.36 -37.37
C LEU A 87 8.26 -2.33 -38.34
N ARG A 88 7.46 -3.13 -39.07
CA ARG A 88 7.95 -4.05 -40.10
C ARG A 88 8.69 -3.29 -41.21
N GLN A 89 8.12 -2.20 -41.70
CA GLN A 89 8.76 -1.39 -42.73
C GLN A 89 10.07 -0.76 -42.24
N ALA A 90 10.11 -0.25 -41.00
CA ALA A 90 11.35 0.25 -40.41
C ALA A 90 12.42 -0.85 -40.30
N TRP A 91 12.02 -2.08 -39.98
CA TRP A 91 12.91 -3.25 -39.93
C TRP A 91 13.47 -3.63 -41.31
N GLU A 92 12.64 -3.58 -42.35
CA GLU A 92 13.04 -3.87 -43.74
C GLU A 92 14.04 -2.85 -44.30
N LEU A 93 14.05 -1.62 -43.76
CA LEU A 93 15.04 -0.59 -44.09
C LEU A 93 16.42 -0.85 -43.44
N GLY A 94 16.53 -1.85 -42.55
CA GLY A 94 17.75 -2.26 -41.87
C GLY A 94 17.71 -2.06 -40.36
N VAL A 95 18.83 -2.37 -39.69
CA VAL A 95 19.01 -2.16 -38.24
C VAL A 95 20.30 -1.36 -38.01
N PRO A 96 20.21 -0.07 -37.59
CA PRO A 96 18.98 0.68 -37.37
C PRO A 96 18.38 1.21 -38.68
N GLY A 97 17.07 1.03 -38.87
CA GLY A 97 16.29 1.50 -40.02
C GLY A 97 15.18 2.43 -39.54
N ALA A 98 14.92 3.52 -40.27
CA ALA A 98 14.01 4.58 -39.85
C ALA A 98 12.98 4.92 -40.93
N LEU A 99 11.70 4.63 -40.65
CA LEU A 99 10.55 5.02 -41.45
C LEU A 99 9.98 6.35 -40.93
N ASP A 100 10.09 7.41 -41.74
CA ASP A 100 9.57 8.75 -41.44
C ASP A 100 8.34 9.05 -42.31
N GLU A 101 7.15 9.07 -41.71
CA GLU A 101 5.90 9.43 -42.35
C GLU A 101 5.37 10.78 -41.81
N PRO A 102 5.67 11.91 -42.48
CA PRO A 102 5.26 13.23 -42.00
C PRO A 102 3.73 13.47 -42.02
N GLY A 103 2.97 12.61 -42.69
CA GLY A 103 1.52 12.76 -42.87
C GLY A 103 1.14 13.83 -43.90
N THR A 104 -0.10 13.77 -44.38
CA THR A 104 -0.74 14.81 -45.23
C THR A 104 -1.76 15.60 -44.42
N LEU A 105 -2.25 16.74 -44.93
CA LEU A 105 -3.27 17.56 -44.25
C LEU A 105 -4.50 16.70 -43.83
N GLY A 106 -4.70 16.53 -42.52
CA GLY A 106 -5.77 15.69 -41.94
C GLY A 106 -5.35 14.24 -41.64
N ALA A 107 -4.14 13.83 -41.99
CA ALA A 107 -3.56 12.53 -41.66
C ALA A 107 -2.54 12.63 -40.51
N ARG A 108 -2.32 11.50 -39.85
CA ARG A 108 -1.38 11.35 -38.72
C ARG A 108 0.06 11.38 -39.23
N SER A 109 0.98 11.89 -38.41
CA SER A 109 2.40 11.70 -38.65
C SER A 109 2.95 10.60 -37.75
N LEU A 110 3.95 9.88 -38.25
CA LEU A 110 4.54 8.74 -37.60
C LEU A 110 6.05 8.70 -37.86
N LEU A 111 6.80 8.17 -36.91
CA LEU A 111 8.19 7.77 -37.07
C LEU A 111 8.38 6.42 -36.39
N ALA A 112 8.94 5.45 -37.09
CA ALA A 112 9.34 4.17 -36.52
C ALA A 112 10.83 3.92 -36.78
N VAL A 113 11.57 3.53 -35.75
CA VAL A 113 12.99 3.22 -35.82
C VAL A 113 13.23 1.83 -35.25
N ALA A 114 13.82 0.95 -36.07
CA ALA A 114 14.29 -0.36 -35.62
C ALA A 114 15.53 -0.20 -34.74
N LEU A 115 15.47 -0.72 -33.51
CA LEU A 115 16.52 -0.60 -32.49
C LEU A 115 17.48 -1.81 -32.51
N GLY A 116 16.99 -2.95 -32.96
CA GLY A 116 17.72 -4.22 -33.00
C GLY A 116 16.93 -5.37 -32.35
N SER A 117 17.61 -6.50 -32.16
CA SER A 117 17.00 -7.71 -31.60
C SER A 117 17.90 -8.34 -30.54
N ASP A 118 17.26 -8.92 -29.52
CA ASP A 118 17.91 -9.76 -28.51
C ASP A 118 17.82 -11.27 -28.84
N GLY A 119 17.34 -11.60 -30.04
CA GLY A 119 17.12 -12.97 -30.53
C GLY A 119 15.73 -13.53 -30.23
N THR A 120 14.95 -12.91 -29.35
CA THR A 120 13.54 -13.27 -29.10
C THR A 120 12.59 -12.12 -29.44
N ARG A 121 13.05 -10.89 -29.27
CA ARG A 121 12.28 -9.66 -29.42
C ARG A 121 12.98 -8.73 -30.40
N ALA A 122 12.24 -8.27 -31.41
CA ALA A 122 12.63 -7.15 -32.24
C ALA A 122 12.13 -5.85 -31.61
N TRP A 123 13.04 -4.93 -31.30
CA TRP A 123 12.78 -3.69 -30.55
C TRP A 123 12.66 -2.47 -31.47
N PHE A 124 11.76 -1.55 -31.11
CA PHE A 124 11.46 -0.35 -31.89
C PHE A 124 11.23 0.89 -31.01
N LEU A 125 11.67 2.04 -31.50
CA LEU A 125 11.17 3.35 -31.05
C LEU A 125 10.09 3.80 -32.04
N ILE A 126 8.91 4.15 -31.54
CA ILE A 126 7.81 4.68 -32.36
C ILE A 126 7.32 6.01 -31.80
N THR A 127 7.09 7.00 -32.65
CA THR A 127 6.43 8.25 -32.31
C THR A 127 5.26 8.51 -33.25
N GLU A 128 4.18 9.09 -32.72
CA GLU A 128 2.94 9.36 -33.45
C GLU A 128 2.34 10.69 -33.02
N SER A 129 1.84 11.45 -33.99
CA SER A 129 1.09 12.68 -33.74
C SER A 129 -0.28 12.65 -34.39
N GLY A 130 -1.24 13.31 -33.74
CA GLY A 130 -2.55 13.55 -34.34
C GLY A 130 -2.52 14.58 -35.48
N ALA A 131 -1.40 15.28 -35.65
CA ALA A 131 -1.20 16.30 -36.67
C ALA A 131 -0.12 15.87 -37.67
N ALA A 132 -0.28 16.33 -38.91
CA ALA A 132 0.79 16.27 -39.90
C ALA A 132 1.93 17.19 -39.47
N ARG A 133 3.16 16.80 -39.84
CA ARG A 133 4.38 17.58 -39.65
C ARG A 133 5.15 17.66 -40.96
N SER A 134 6.17 18.50 -41.01
CA SER A 134 7.16 18.40 -42.08
C SER A 134 8.04 17.15 -41.91
N ALA A 135 8.64 16.68 -43.01
CA ALA A 135 9.71 15.69 -42.94
C ALA A 135 10.81 16.18 -41.98
N LEU A 136 11.46 15.26 -41.27
CA LEU A 136 12.55 15.62 -40.37
C LEU A 136 13.73 16.16 -41.19
N SER A 137 14.31 17.27 -40.75
CA SER A 137 15.59 17.75 -41.29
C SER A 137 16.72 16.78 -40.93
N ASP A 138 17.83 16.83 -41.66
CA ASP A 138 18.98 15.94 -41.44
C ASP A 138 19.47 16.00 -39.98
N GLY A 139 19.57 17.20 -39.40
CA GLY A 139 19.98 17.34 -38.00
C GLY A 139 18.99 16.78 -36.98
N LEU A 140 17.67 16.85 -37.24
CA LEU A 140 16.67 16.21 -36.39
C LEU A 140 16.67 14.68 -36.56
N ARG A 141 16.92 14.20 -37.78
CA ARG A 141 17.08 12.77 -38.07
C ARG A 141 18.30 12.20 -37.35
N GLU A 142 19.47 12.85 -37.44
CA GLU A 142 20.67 12.46 -36.69
C GLU A 142 20.39 12.39 -35.18
N ARG A 143 19.67 13.38 -34.64
CA ARG A 143 19.30 13.39 -33.22
C ARG A 143 18.37 12.24 -32.85
N ILE A 144 17.40 11.88 -33.69
CA ILE A 144 16.57 10.69 -33.45
C ILE A 144 17.40 9.42 -33.50
N MET A 145 18.29 9.27 -34.47
CA MET A 145 19.13 8.07 -34.58
C MET A 145 20.06 7.93 -33.37
N PHE A 146 20.58 9.03 -32.83
CA PHE A 146 21.31 9.04 -31.58
C PHE A 146 20.45 8.56 -30.40
N ILE A 147 19.24 9.11 -30.25
CA ILE A 147 18.28 8.69 -29.21
C ILE A 147 17.93 7.21 -29.34
N ALA A 148 17.72 6.73 -30.57
CA ALA A 148 17.48 5.33 -30.85
C ALA A 148 18.66 4.44 -30.38
N GLY A 149 19.91 4.85 -30.64
CA GLY A 149 21.09 4.15 -30.14
C GLY A 149 21.18 4.06 -28.61
N GLU A 150 20.82 5.14 -27.91
CA GLU A 150 20.72 5.15 -26.44
C GLU A 150 19.63 4.18 -25.95
N CYS A 151 18.46 4.20 -26.58
CA CYS A 151 17.38 3.25 -26.28
C CYS A 151 17.80 1.80 -26.54
N SER A 152 18.45 1.51 -27.67
CA SER A 152 19.01 0.20 -28.01
C SER A 152 19.95 -0.29 -26.92
N THR A 153 20.80 0.62 -26.40
CA THR A 153 21.75 0.28 -25.33
C THR A 153 21.02 -0.20 -24.09
N VAL A 154 19.92 0.47 -23.70
CA VAL A 154 19.15 0.08 -22.52
C VAL A 154 18.39 -1.24 -22.70
N VAL A 155 17.78 -1.49 -23.86
CA VAL A 155 16.96 -2.71 -24.07
C VAL A 155 17.78 -3.94 -24.42
N LEU A 156 18.85 -3.80 -25.21
CA LEU A 156 19.66 -4.95 -25.68
C LEU A 156 20.75 -5.37 -24.68
N HIS A 157 21.21 -4.48 -23.78
CA HIS A 157 22.16 -4.85 -22.73
C HIS A 157 21.49 -5.23 -21.39
N ARG A 158 20.16 -5.19 -21.31
CA ARG A 158 19.39 -5.54 -20.10
C ARG A 158 19.66 -6.97 -19.60
N ASP A 159 19.89 -7.90 -20.52
CA ASP A 159 20.12 -9.31 -20.16
C ASP A 159 21.53 -9.56 -19.58
N LEU A 160 22.50 -8.70 -19.86
CA LEU A 160 23.84 -8.78 -19.27
C LEU A 160 23.84 -8.41 -17.78
N ASP A 161 23.08 -7.38 -17.39
CA ASP A 161 22.98 -6.98 -15.97
C ASP A 161 22.21 -8.00 -15.11
N THR A 162 21.26 -8.71 -15.73
CA THR A 162 20.43 -9.71 -15.05
C THR A 162 21.19 -11.03 -14.85
N SER A 163 22.05 -11.40 -15.81
CA SER A 163 22.94 -12.56 -15.73
C SER A 163 24.15 -12.34 -14.80
N MET A 164 24.79 -11.16 -14.84
CA MET A 164 25.92 -10.86 -13.94
C MET A 164 25.53 -10.80 -12.45
N LYS A 165 24.29 -10.39 -12.13
CA LYS A 165 23.76 -10.46 -10.74
C LYS A 165 23.42 -11.88 -10.29
N ALA A 166 23.27 -12.83 -11.20
CA ALA A 166 23.03 -14.23 -10.87
C ALA A 166 24.33 -14.99 -10.54
N GLU A 167 25.47 -14.57 -11.09
CA GLU A 167 26.76 -15.28 -10.96
C GLU A 167 27.67 -14.77 -9.82
N GLY A 168 27.42 -13.58 -9.28
CA GLY A 168 28.35 -12.89 -8.37
C GLY A 168 28.15 -13.07 -6.85
N GLY A 169 27.47 -14.11 -6.36
CA GLY A 169 27.22 -14.24 -4.91
C GLY A 169 27.07 -15.67 -4.41
N GLU A 170 28.17 -16.25 -3.94
CA GLU A 170 28.15 -17.38 -3.00
C GLU A 170 27.35 -16.96 -1.75
N GLY A 171 26.08 -17.38 -1.69
CA GLY A 171 25.19 -17.24 -0.53
C GLY A 171 23.93 -16.36 -0.68
N GLY A 172 23.72 -15.65 -1.80
CA GLY A 172 22.74 -14.54 -1.84
C GLY A 172 21.51 -14.65 -2.75
N SER A 173 21.52 -15.40 -3.85
CA SER A 173 20.49 -15.23 -4.90
C SER A 173 20.07 -16.52 -5.60
N ALA A 174 19.37 -17.39 -4.87
CA ALA A 174 18.46 -18.36 -5.48
C ALA A 174 17.08 -17.74 -5.81
N LYS A 175 16.90 -16.42 -5.61
CA LYS A 175 15.61 -15.79 -5.25
C LYS A 175 14.63 -15.44 -6.40
N LYS A 176 14.92 -15.70 -7.68
CA LYS A 176 14.02 -15.33 -8.81
C LYS A 176 14.01 -16.35 -9.96
N ARG A 177 13.92 -17.65 -9.66
CA ARG A 177 13.94 -18.67 -10.73
C ARG A 177 12.61 -18.84 -11.48
N PHE A 178 11.49 -18.33 -10.94
CA PHE A 178 10.18 -18.56 -11.51
C PHE A 178 9.15 -17.49 -11.07
N ALA A 179 8.22 -17.12 -11.97
CA ALA A 179 7.20 -16.09 -11.80
C ALA A 179 6.24 -16.39 -10.63
N GLY A 180 6.06 -15.45 -9.69
CA GLY A 180 5.17 -15.66 -8.54
C GLY A 180 5.75 -16.54 -7.42
N TRP A 181 7.01 -17.00 -7.53
CA TRP A 181 7.71 -17.75 -6.47
C TRP A 181 7.66 -17.11 -5.07
N PRO A 182 7.76 -15.76 -4.91
CA PRO A 182 7.72 -15.17 -3.57
C PRO A 182 6.51 -15.57 -2.75
N ILE A 183 5.36 -15.85 -3.38
CA ILE A 183 4.14 -16.30 -2.70
C ILE A 183 4.36 -17.63 -1.97
N LEU A 184 5.10 -18.57 -2.59
CA LEU A 184 5.34 -19.89 -2.01
C LEU A 184 6.22 -19.85 -0.76
N LYS A 185 6.94 -18.75 -0.51
CA LYS A 185 7.70 -18.57 0.74
C LYS A 185 6.81 -18.49 1.97
N ASP A 186 5.54 -18.17 1.81
CA ASP A 186 4.61 -18.16 2.94
C ASP A 186 4.30 -19.58 3.46
N ILE A 187 4.75 -20.63 2.75
CA ILE A 187 4.71 -22.03 3.21
C ILE A 187 5.82 -22.31 4.24
N GLU A 188 6.93 -21.56 4.22
CA GLU A 188 8.07 -21.79 5.10
C GLU A 188 7.65 -21.72 6.58
N GLY A 189 7.90 -22.80 7.32
CA GLY A 189 7.50 -22.96 8.72
C GLY A 189 6.04 -23.35 8.95
N ARG A 190 5.29 -23.64 7.88
CA ARG A 190 3.89 -24.12 7.88
C ARG A 190 3.69 -25.35 7.01
N GLU A 191 4.77 -26.08 6.71
CA GLU A 191 4.77 -27.21 5.77
C GLU A 191 3.85 -28.36 6.22
N SER A 192 3.59 -28.47 7.52
CA SER A 192 2.69 -29.48 8.08
C SER A 192 1.20 -29.11 8.00
N ASP A 193 0.86 -27.87 7.66
CA ASP A 193 -0.52 -27.44 7.46
C ASP A 193 -0.89 -27.55 5.98
N GLU A 194 -1.55 -28.67 5.65
CA GLU A 194 -1.96 -28.98 4.28
C GLU A 194 -2.98 -27.97 3.73
N HIS A 195 -3.87 -27.45 4.58
CA HIS A 195 -4.91 -26.50 4.18
C HIS A 195 -4.31 -25.13 3.83
N ILE A 196 -3.39 -24.64 4.66
CA ILE A 196 -2.65 -23.40 4.38
C ILE A 196 -1.78 -23.56 3.14
N SER A 197 -1.06 -24.68 3.02
CA SER A 197 -0.18 -24.96 1.87
C SER A 197 -0.97 -24.99 0.55
N LEU A 198 -2.13 -25.65 0.53
CA LEU A 198 -3.02 -25.67 -0.62
C LEU A 198 -3.55 -24.28 -0.96
N ARG A 199 -3.93 -23.49 0.05
CA ARG A 199 -4.42 -22.11 -0.14
C ARG A 199 -3.33 -21.21 -0.73
N ILE A 200 -2.10 -21.32 -0.24
CA ILE A 200 -0.95 -20.59 -0.81
C ILE A 200 -0.68 -21.03 -2.25
N GLY A 201 -0.85 -22.32 -2.56
CA GLY A 201 -0.80 -22.83 -3.94
C GLY A 201 -1.81 -22.14 -4.87
N GLN A 202 -3.04 -21.89 -4.40
CA GLN A 202 -4.06 -21.18 -5.20
C GLN A 202 -3.72 -19.70 -5.40
N ARG A 203 -3.22 -19.01 -4.37
CA ARG A 203 -2.73 -17.62 -4.50
C ARG A 203 -1.65 -17.53 -5.58
N PHE A 204 -0.75 -18.49 -5.57
CA PHE A 204 0.30 -18.61 -6.56
C PHE A 204 -0.27 -18.87 -7.97
N ALA A 205 -1.25 -19.77 -8.13
CA ALA A 205 -1.91 -20.05 -9.40
C ALA A 205 -2.64 -18.82 -9.99
N VAL A 206 -3.16 -17.95 -9.14
CA VAL A 206 -3.76 -16.67 -9.56
C VAL A 206 -2.68 -15.64 -9.93
N ALA A 207 -1.69 -15.44 -9.06
CA ALA A 207 -0.67 -14.42 -9.27
C ALA A 207 0.26 -14.71 -10.45
N ARG A 208 0.52 -15.97 -10.79
CA ARG A 208 1.33 -16.35 -11.96
C ARG A 208 0.74 -15.82 -13.27
N LEU A 209 -0.59 -15.69 -13.36
CA LEU A 209 -1.25 -15.14 -14.55
C LEU A 209 -0.95 -13.64 -14.68
N ALA A 210 -1.11 -12.89 -13.59
CA ALA A 210 -0.76 -11.47 -13.57
C ALA A 210 0.72 -11.25 -13.92
N ARG A 211 1.63 -12.07 -13.35
CA ARG A 211 3.06 -11.99 -13.65
C ARG A 211 3.38 -12.32 -15.11
N MET A 212 2.76 -13.37 -15.67
CA MET A 212 2.89 -13.72 -17.10
C MET A 212 2.47 -12.54 -18.00
N LEU A 213 1.36 -11.88 -17.67
CA LEU A 213 0.91 -10.71 -18.42
C LEU A 213 1.90 -9.53 -18.32
N ILE A 214 2.48 -9.29 -17.14
CA ILE A 214 3.50 -8.25 -16.94
C ILE A 214 4.79 -8.55 -17.71
N ASP A 215 5.22 -9.81 -17.72
CA ASP A 215 6.44 -10.25 -18.42
C ASP A 215 6.33 -10.07 -19.95
N ASP A 216 5.11 -10.16 -20.49
CA ASP A 216 4.77 -9.89 -21.89
C ASP A 216 4.25 -8.45 -22.10
N ASP A 217 4.60 -7.49 -21.22
CA ASP A 217 4.26 -6.06 -21.29
C ASP A 217 2.76 -5.77 -21.50
N LEU A 218 1.92 -6.58 -20.86
CA LEU A 218 0.46 -6.55 -20.85
C LEU A 218 -0.19 -6.88 -22.19
N THR A 219 0.52 -7.59 -23.07
CA THR A 219 0.01 -8.06 -24.36
C THR A 219 0.13 -9.57 -24.45
N LEU A 220 -0.99 -10.28 -24.57
CA LEU A 220 -1.03 -11.73 -24.74
C LEU A 220 -2.02 -12.13 -25.86
N PRO A 221 -1.77 -13.24 -26.57
CA PRO A 221 -2.75 -13.85 -27.46
C PRO A 221 -4.02 -14.26 -26.70
N ALA A 222 -5.20 -14.07 -27.31
CA ALA A 222 -6.49 -14.30 -26.66
C ALA A 222 -6.73 -15.78 -26.32
N ASP A 223 -6.25 -16.70 -27.16
CA ASP A 223 -6.23 -18.14 -26.93
C ASP A 223 -5.38 -18.50 -25.70
N ARG A 224 -4.17 -17.94 -25.60
CA ARG A 224 -3.29 -18.13 -24.43
C ARG A 224 -3.94 -17.60 -23.15
N VAL A 225 -4.63 -16.47 -23.20
CA VAL A 225 -5.41 -15.94 -22.05
C VAL A 225 -6.49 -16.93 -21.63
N ALA A 226 -7.31 -17.40 -22.58
CA ALA A 226 -8.41 -18.33 -22.31
C ALA A 226 -7.92 -19.66 -21.72
N GLU A 227 -6.87 -20.27 -22.31
CA GLU A 227 -6.29 -21.53 -21.84
C GLU A 227 -5.79 -21.43 -20.40
N GLN A 228 -5.09 -20.34 -20.07
CA GLN A 228 -4.53 -20.13 -18.74
C GLN A 228 -5.61 -19.91 -17.68
N VAL A 229 -6.69 -19.20 -18.02
CA VAL A 229 -7.84 -19.00 -17.13
C VAL A 229 -8.57 -20.32 -16.89
N VAL A 230 -8.84 -21.11 -17.93
CA VAL A 230 -9.48 -22.43 -17.79
C VAL A 230 -8.66 -23.34 -16.89
N SER A 231 -7.34 -23.35 -17.08
CA SER A 231 -6.43 -24.13 -16.23
C SER A 231 -6.48 -23.68 -14.77
N ALA A 232 -6.36 -22.38 -14.50
CA ALA A 232 -6.41 -21.83 -13.14
C ALA A 232 -7.77 -22.08 -12.45
N ARG A 233 -8.89 -21.91 -13.16
CA ARG A 233 -10.23 -22.22 -12.61
C ARG A 233 -10.36 -23.70 -12.25
N LYS A 234 -9.80 -24.59 -13.07
CA LYS A 234 -9.80 -26.03 -12.78
C LYS A 234 -8.96 -26.36 -11.54
N GLU A 235 -7.80 -25.73 -11.37
CA GLU A 235 -6.94 -25.88 -10.20
C GLU A 235 -7.66 -25.41 -8.92
N ILE A 236 -8.31 -24.24 -8.96
CA ILE A 236 -9.07 -23.69 -7.82
C ILE A 236 -10.27 -24.56 -7.48
N ALA A 237 -11.04 -24.99 -8.49
CA ALA A 237 -12.21 -25.84 -8.28
C ALA A 237 -11.84 -27.21 -7.69
N ALA A 238 -10.71 -27.78 -8.09
CA ALA A 238 -10.21 -29.05 -7.57
C ALA A 238 -9.77 -28.95 -6.09
N ALA A 239 -9.41 -27.77 -5.60
CA ALA A 239 -8.96 -27.55 -4.22
C ALA A 239 -10.11 -27.57 -3.20
N GLY A 240 -11.36 -27.37 -3.63
CA GLY A 240 -12.54 -27.56 -2.77
C GLY A 240 -12.69 -26.57 -1.61
N PHE A 241 -12.23 -25.32 -1.77
CA PHE A 241 -12.44 -24.28 -0.76
C PHE A 241 -13.90 -23.82 -0.71
N ASP A 242 -14.42 -23.59 0.50
CA ASP A 242 -15.70 -22.92 0.71
C ASP A 242 -15.65 -21.46 0.22
N GLU A 243 -16.80 -20.93 -0.20
CA GLU A 243 -16.92 -19.54 -0.63
C GLU A 243 -16.55 -18.61 0.53
N CYS A 244 -15.48 -17.83 0.34
CA CYS A 244 -15.03 -16.81 1.27
C CYS A 244 -14.47 -15.61 0.51
N ALA A 245 -14.20 -14.51 1.21
CA ALA A 245 -13.73 -13.27 0.59
C ALA A 245 -12.50 -13.48 -0.31
N GLU A 246 -11.54 -14.30 0.13
CA GLU A 246 -10.33 -14.60 -0.64
C GLU A 246 -10.65 -15.35 -1.95
N VAL A 247 -11.55 -16.35 -1.90
CA VAL A 247 -11.97 -17.13 -3.08
C VAL A 247 -12.73 -16.24 -4.08
N SER A 248 -13.64 -15.38 -3.60
CA SER A 248 -14.33 -14.41 -4.46
C SER A 248 -13.34 -13.45 -5.15
N LEU A 249 -12.27 -13.06 -4.45
CA LEU A 249 -11.20 -12.22 -5.01
C LEU A 249 -10.37 -12.97 -6.05
N TRP A 250 -10.08 -14.27 -5.86
CA TRP A 250 -9.45 -15.08 -6.91
C TRP A 250 -10.26 -15.08 -8.19
N HIS A 251 -11.58 -15.32 -8.10
CA HIS A 251 -12.46 -15.29 -9.27
C HIS A 251 -12.49 -13.92 -9.94
N ARG A 252 -12.55 -12.82 -9.17
CA ARG A 252 -12.50 -11.46 -9.72
C ARG A 252 -11.19 -11.17 -10.46
N VAL A 253 -10.05 -11.66 -9.96
CA VAL A 253 -8.77 -11.56 -10.68
C VAL A 253 -8.82 -12.33 -12.00
N LEU A 254 -9.34 -13.56 -12.00
CA LEU A 254 -9.46 -14.38 -13.21
C LEU A 254 -10.42 -13.74 -14.24
N ASP A 255 -11.56 -13.21 -13.80
CA ASP A 255 -12.53 -12.53 -14.67
C ASP A 255 -11.96 -11.25 -15.28
N ALA A 256 -11.20 -10.47 -14.50
CA ALA A 256 -10.54 -9.27 -15.00
C ALA A 256 -9.41 -9.60 -15.99
N PHE A 257 -8.66 -10.67 -15.73
CA PHE A 257 -7.61 -11.17 -16.62
C PHE A 257 -8.19 -11.68 -17.95
N GLU A 258 -9.22 -12.51 -17.89
CA GLU A 258 -9.90 -13.09 -19.07
C GLU A 258 -10.49 -12.00 -19.97
N ALA A 259 -11.11 -10.99 -19.37
CA ALA A 259 -11.67 -9.85 -20.09
C ALA A 259 -10.63 -8.79 -20.48
N VAL A 260 -9.34 -8.97 -20.13
CA VAL A 260 -8.24 -8.02 -20.35
C VAL A 260 -8.57 -6.62 -19.80
N ARG A 261 -9.29 -6.56 -18.66
CA ARG A 261 -9.67 -5.33 -17.97
C ARG A 261 -8.58 -4.95 -16.96
N LEU A 262 -7.50 -4.39 -17.46
CA LEU A 262 -6.26 -4.15 -16.70
C LEU A 262 -6.46 -3.32 -15.41
N ASP A 263 -7.35 -2.32 -15.40
CA ASP A 263 -7.59 -1.53 -14.19
C ASP A 263 -8.31 -2.33 -13.11
N GLU A 264 -9.27 -3.16 -13.53
CA GLU A 264 -9.98 -4.05 -12.62
C GLU A 264 -9.08 -5.15 -12.11
N LEU A 265 -8.16 -5.63 -12.95
CA LEU A 265 -7.13 -6.59 -12.57
C LEU A 265 -6.20 -5.99 -11.51
N ALA A 266 -5.69 -4.77 -11.73
CA ALA A 266 -4.88 -4.06 -10.74
C ALA A 266 -5.64 -3.87 -9.42
N SER A 267 -6.90 -3.42 -9.47
CA SER A 267 -7.74 -3.26 -8.27
C SER A 267 -7.95 -4.59 -7.54
N ALA A 268 -8.31 -5.66 -8.25
CA ALA A 268 -8.56 -6.97 -7.67
C ALA A 268 -7.29 -7.56 -7.05
N LEU A 269 -6.12 -7.34 -7.65
CA LEU A 269 -4.83 -7.74 -7.07
C LEU A 269 -4.48 -6.93 -5.82
N THR A 270 -4.76 -5.62 -5.78
CA THR A 270 -4.59 -4.81 -4.56
C THR A 270 -5.49 -5.30 -3.43
N GLU A 271 -6.75 -5.61 -3.73
CA GLU A 271 -7.71 -6.12 -2.75
C GLU A 271 -7.32 -7.52 -2.26
N LEU A 272 -6.95 -8.43 -3.17
CA LEU A 272 -6.44 -9.76 -2.83
C LEU A 272 -5.17 -9.67 -1.98
N GLY A 273 -4.24 -8.76 -2.32
CA GLY A 273 -3.04 -8.52 -1.53
C GLY A 273 -3.36 -8.11 -0.08
N SER A 274 -4.39 -7.26 0.11
CA SER A 274 -4.84 -6.83 1.44
C SER A 274 -5.47 -7.97 2.24
N GLU A 275 -6.25 -8.84 1.60
CA GLU A 275 -6.82 -10.03 2.24
C GLU A 275 -5.72 -11.01 2.65
N VAL A 276 -4.78 -11.30 1.74
CA VAL A 276 -3.63 -12.18 1.99
C VAL A 276 -2.72 -11.64 3.09
N GLU A 277 -2.48 -10.32 3.13
CA GLU A 277 -1.74 -9.65 4.21
C GLU A 277 -2.46 -9.79 5.56
N SER A 278 -3.78 -9.63 5.58
CA SER A 278 -4.61 -9.76 6.79
C SER A 278 -4.58 -11.19 7.34
N GLY A 279 -4.46 -12.19 6.46
CA GLY A 279 -4.18 -13.58 6.82
C GLY A 279 -2.75 -13.86 7.30
N GLY A 280 -1.88 -12.84 7.39
CA GLY A 280 -0.51 -12.96 7.87
C GLY A 280 0.50 -13.50 6.86
N HIS A 281 0.18 -13.46 5.57
CA HIS A 281 1.02 -13.99 4.47
C HIS A 281 1.69 -12.83 3.72
N ALA A 282 2.79 -12.34 4.28
CA ALA A 282 3.40 -11.09 3.84
C ALA A 282 4.10 -11.20 2.47
N ASN A 283 4.68 -12.34 2.11
CA ASN A 283 5.36 -12.47 0.81
C ASN A 283 4.36 -12.53 -0.34
N GLY A 284 3.25 -13.25 -0.15
CA GLY A 284 2.11 -13.31 -1.04
C GLY A 284 1.52 -11.92 -1.31
N ALA A 285 1.27 -11.16 -0.25
CA ALA A 285 0.78 -9.80 -0.36
C ALA A 285 1.73 -8.89 -1.16
N LEU A 286 3.04 -8.95 -0.88
CA LEU A 286 4.03 -8.15 -1.61
C LEU A 286 4.10 -8.47 -3.11
N GLU A 287 3.99 -9.75 -3.50
CA GLU A 287 3.95 -10.13 -4.91
C GLU A 287 2.70 -9.57 -5.59
N LEU A 288 1.54 -9.68 -4.94
CA LEU A 288 0.28 -9.17 -5.47
C LEU A 288 0.29 -7.65 -5.62
N TYR A 289 0.79 -6.92 -4.62
CA TYR A 289 0.95 -5.46 -4.71
C TYR A 289 1.96 -5.05 -5.78
N SER A 290 3.06 -5.79 -5.95
CA SER A 290 4.02 -5.55 -7.03
C SER A 290 3.34 -5.72 -8.39
N CYS A 291 2.60 -6.81 -8.62
CA CYS A 291 1.88 -7.02 -9.87
C CYS A 291 0.83 -5.93 -10.12
N ALA A 292 0.06 -5.56 -9.10
CA ALA A 292 -0.93 -4.49 -9.19
C ALA A 292 -0.28 -3.15 -9.55
N TYR A 293 0.86 -2.82 -8.95
CA TYR A 293 1.63 -1.62 -9.27
C TYR A 293 2.15 -1.64 -10.71
N ASP A 294 2.77 -2.74 -11.15
CA ASP A 294 3.33 -2.84 -12.50
C ASP A 294 2.24 -2.63 -13.58
N ILE A 295 1.06 -3.23 -13.37
CA ILE A 295 -0.10 -3.04 -14.26
C ILE A 295 -0.59 -1.59 -14.21
N ALA A 296 -0.79 -1.04 -13.02
CA ALA A 296 -1.28 0.33 -12.83
C ALA A 296 -0.33 1.39 -13.40
N ALA A 297 0.99 1.20 -13.25
CA ALA A 297 2.01 2.08 -13.83
C ALA A 297 1.95 2.05 -15.36
N ALA A 298 1.85 0.86 -15.95
CA ALA A 298 1.76 0.69 -17.40
C ALA A 298 0.45 1.23 -18.00
N THR A 299 -0.66 1.24 -17.26
CA THR A 299 -1.97 1.77 -17.71
C THR A 299 -2.25 3.21 -17.28
N GLY A 300 -1.34 3.86 -16.56
CA GLY A 300 -1.52 5.22 -16.05
C GLY A 300 -2.56 5.33 -14.92
N CYS A 301 -2.89 4.23 -14.24
CA CYS A 301 -3.88 4.19 -13.18
C CYS A 301 -3.26 4.63 -11.84
N THR A 302 -3.16 5.95 -11.64
CA THR A 302 -2.44 6.55 -10.50
C THR A 302 -2.98 6.09 -9.14
N THR A 303 -4.30 5.95 -8.99
CA THR A 303 -4.94 5.49 -7.74
C THR A 303 -4.41 4.12 -7.32
N GLN A 304 -4.50 3.11 -8.18
CA GLN A 304 -4.04 1.76 -7.90
C GLN A 304 -2.52 1.69 -7.74
N ALA A 305 -1.76 2.49 -8.49
CA ALA A 305 -0.31 2.58 -8.33
C ALA A 305 0.08 3.11 -6.95
N ILE A 306 -0.54 4.20 -6.49
CA ILE A 306 -0.26 4.78 -5.16
C ILE A 306 -0.65 3.79 -4.05
N ASP A 307 -1.85 3.21 -4.12
CA ASP A 307 -2.32 2.31 -3.07
C ASP A 307 -1.49 1.03 -2.99
N SER A 308 -1.13 0.42 -4.13
CA SER A 308 -0.27 -0.77 -4.17
C SER A 308 1.14 -0.48 -3.65
N ALA A 309 1.75 0.65 -4.06
CA ALA A 309 3.07 1.05 -3.55
C ALA A 309 3.03 1.34 -2.03
N ARG A 310 2.00 2.04 -1.56
CA ARG A 310 1.79 2.33 -0.13
C ARG A 310 1.63 1.04 0.69
N PHE A 311 0.87 0.07 0.19
CA PHE A 311 0.68 -1.20 0.86
C PHE A 311 1.96 -2.05 0.87
N SER A 312 2.71 -2.08 -0.23
CA SER A 312 4.07 -2.66 -0.24
C SER A 312 4.95 -2.03 0.85
N GLY A 313 4.96 -0.69 0.95
CA GLY A 313 5.68 0.04 1.99
C GLY A 313 5.25 -0.38 3.41
N ARG A 314 3.95 -0.52 3.66
CA ARG A 314 3.40 -0.97 4.96
C ARG A 314 3.82 -2.39 5.29
N THR A 315 3.69 -3.33 4.35
CA THR A 315 4.03 -4.73 4.57
C THR A 315 5.53 -4.91 4.81
N LEU A 316 6.39 -4.23 4.03
CA LEU A 316 7.84 -4.22 4.26
C LEU A 316 8.23 -3.64 5.62
N ARG A 317 7.56 -2.58 6.08
CA ARG A 317 7.76 -2.04 7.43
C ARG A 317 7.43 -3.07 8.51
N ARG A 318 6.32 -3.81 8.36
CA ARG A 318 5.93 -4.89 9.30
C ARG A 318 6.95 -6.03 9.33
N LEU A 319 7.64 -6.28 8.22
CA LEU A 319 8.75 -7.23 8.12
C LEU A 319 10.11 -6.69 8.59
N GLY A 320 10.18 -5.43 9.05
CA GLY A 320 11.43 -4.78 9.44
C GLY A 320 12.36 -4.39 8.28
N ARG A 321 11.89 -4.48 7.03
CA ARG A 321 12.64 -4.11 5.81
C ARG A 321 12.47 -2.61 5.54
N PHE A 322 13.03 -1.79 6.42
CA PHE A 322 12.73 -0.35 6.47
C PHE A 322 13.22 0.44 5.25
N ASP A 323 14.36 0.07 4.66
CA ASP A 323 14.89 0.83 3.52
C ASP A 323 14.02 0.59 2.27
N GLU A 324 13.67 -0.66 1.98
CA GLU A 324 12.73 -1.00 0.90
C GLU A 324 11.32 -0.43 1.15
N SER A 325 10.89 -0.38 2.42
CA SER A 325 9.64 0.31 2.80
C SER A 325 9.67 1.79 2.40
N ASN A 326 10.77 2.49 2.71
CA ASN A 326 10.97 3.90 2.35
C ASN A 326 11.05 4.13 0.83
N GLU A 327 11.66 3.21 0.08
CA GLU A 327 11.65 3.27 -1.39
C GLU A 327 10.22 3.25 -1.93
N TRP A 328 9.39 2.29 -1.49
CA TRP A 328 8.00 2.19 -1.93
C TRP A 328 7.11 3.36 -1.47
N TYR A 329 7.30 3.87 -0.26
CA TYR A 329 6.62 5.10 0.18
C TYR A 329 7.05 6.32 -0.64
N SER A 330 8.31 6.39 -1.07
CA SER A 330 8.81 7.48 -1.92
C SER A 330 8.17 7.43 -3.31
N VAL A 331 8.12 6.24 -3.92
CA VAL A 331 7.40 6.02 -5.18
C VAL A 331 5.92 6.42 -5.06
N ALA A 332 5.23 5.95 -4.01
CA ALA A 332 3.82 6.29 -3.79
C ALA A 332 3.59 7.80 -3.63
N LYS A 333 4.52 8.49 -2.93
CA LYS A 333 4.46 9.94 -2.70
C LYS A 333 4.64 10.70 -3.99
N ASP A 334 5.65 10.34 -4.79
CA ASP A 334 5.97 11.04 -6.03
C ASP A 334 4.81 10.92 -7.03
N VAL A 335 4.17 9.73 -7.12
CA VAL A 335 2.96 9.53 -7.94
C VAL A 335 1.78 10.35 -7.42
N ALA A 336 1.53 10.37 -6.11
CA ALA A 336 0.43 11.13 -5.52
C ALA A 336 0.58 12.64 -5.76
N LEU A 337 1.79 13.18 -5.60
CA LEU A 337 2.08 14.59 -5.85
C LEU A 337 1.96 14.94 -7.34
N ALA A 338 2.50 14.09 -8.23
CA ALA A 338 2.38 14.30 -9.68
C ALA A 338 0.92 14.28 -10.17
N ALA A 339 0.09 13.41 -9.58
CA ALA A 339 -1.34 13.32 -9.84
C ALA A 339 -2.17 14.39 -9.10
N SER A 340 -1.56 15.21 -8.24
CA SER A 340 -2.25 16.16 -7.36
C SER A 340 -3.31 15.51 -6.45
N ASP A 341 -3.11 14.24 -6.08
CA ASP A 341 -3.95 13.50 -5.13
C ASP A 341 -3.45 13.77 -3.70
N HIS A 342 -3.80 14.95 -3.19
CA HIS A 342 -3.40 15.42 -1.85
C HIS A 342 -3.84 14.47 -0.73
N ARG A 343 -5.03 13.87 -0.87
CA ARG A 343 -5.57 12.89 0.08
C ARG A 343 -4.65 11.68 0.18
N ARG A 344 -4.29 11.05 -0.95
CA ARG A 344 -3.38 9.90 -0.93
C ARG A 344 -1.96 10.29 -0.53
N ALA A 345 -1.48 11.48 -0.91
CA ALA A 345 -0.18 11.98 -0.47
C ALA A 345 -0.11 12.04 1.07
N ALA A 346 -1.15 12.53 1.74
CA ALA A 346 -1.23 12.55 3.20
C ALA A 346 -1.17 11.13 3.80
N LEU A 347 -1.92 10.17 3.26
CA LEU A 347 -1.93 8.77 3.74
C LEU A 347 -0.58 8.07 3.53
N VAL A 348 0.10 8.36 2.42
CA VAL A 348 1.45 7.85 2.13
C VAL A 348 2.47 8.42 3.13
N LEU A 349 2.44 9.73 3.37
CA LEU A 349 3.35 10.39 4.31
C LEU A 349 3.11 9.92 5.75
N ALA A 350 1.86 9.74 6.16
CA ALA A 350 1.52 9.13 7.45
C ALA A 350 2.07 7.69 7.58
N GLY A 351 1.97 6.88 6.53
CA GLY A 351 2.58 5.54 6.52
C GLY A 351 4.11 5.56 6.60
N ARG A 352 4.75 6.54 5.95
CA ARG A 352 6.20 6.75 5.97
C ARG A 352 6.70 7.22 7.33
N SER A 353 6.00 8.14 8.01
CA SER A 353 6.40 8.58 9.35
C SER A 353 6.38 7.43 10.38
N ALA A 354 5.51 6.43 10.18
CA ALA A 354 5.51 5.22 10.99
C ALA A 354 6.81 4.40 10.83
N VAL A 355 7.52 4.49 9.69
CA VAL A 355 8.86 3.89 9.53
C VAL A 355 9.85 4.57 10.47
N ASP A 356 9.90 5.90 10.44
CA ASP A 356 10.79 6.69 11.29
C ASP A 356 10.48 6.49 12.78
N ARG A 357 9.20 6.44 13.14
CA ARG A 357 8.74 6.16 14.51
C ARG A 357 9.22 4.79 15.00
N VAL A 358 9.03 3.73 14.21
CA VAL A 358 9.46 2.38 14.58
C VAL A 358 10.99 2.26 14.67
N ARG A 359 11.74 3.07 13.90
CA ARG A 359 13.20 3.20 14.03
C ARG A 359 13.64 4.05 15.23
N GLY A 360 12.70 4.66 15.97
CA GLY A 360 12.99 5.56 17.08
C GLY A 360 13.37 6.99 16.68
N ASN A 361 13.32 7.34 15.39
CA ASN A 361 13.61 8.68 14.90
C ASN A 361 12.35 9.58 14.96
N LEU A 362 11.92 9.90 16.18
CA LEU A 362 10.73 10.71 16.41
C LEU A 362 10.81 12.12 15.82
N PRO A 363 11.97 12.83 15.81
CA PRO A 363 12.08 14.12 15.11
C PRO A 363 11.77 14.04 13.62
N ALA A 364 12.31 13.04 12.90
CA ALA A 364 12.01 12.86 11.48
C ALA A 364 10.53 12.51 11.25
N ALA A 365 9.96 11.64 12.09
CA ALA A 365 8.55 11.29 12.02
C ALA A 365 7.64 12.53 12.12
N ARG A 366 7.96 13.49 13.01
CA ARG A 366 7.22 14.75 13.16
C ARG A 366 7.31 15.64 11.93
N VAL A 367 8.49 15.73 11.28
CA VAL A 367 8.65 16.50 10.04
C VAL A 367 7.75 15.93 8.95
N VAL A 368 7.80 14.61 8.73
CA VAL A 368 6.98 13.93 7.73
C VAL A 368 5.48 14.05 8.04
N LEU A 369 5.09 13.99 9.32
CA LEU A 369 3.70 14.21 9.72
C LEU A 369 3.22 15.66 9.54
N GLY A 370 4.13 16.64 9.64
CA GLY A 370 3.85 18.02 9.27
C GLY A 370 3.47 18.14 7.79
N GLU A 371 4.31 17.57 6.92
CA GLU A 371 4.03 17.48 5.47
C GLU A 371 2.72 16.73 5.19
N ALA A 372 2.46 15.63 5.90
CA ALA A 372 1.23 14.85 5.76
C ALA A 372 -0.02 15.68 6.12
N LEU A 373 0.07 16.50 7.16
CA LEU A 373 -1.03 17.36 7.61
C LEU A 373 -1.28 18.50 6.61
N GLU A 374 -0.22 19.12 6.09
CA GLU A 374 -0.33 20.12 5.02
C GLU A 374 -1.03 19.54 3.79
N ALA A 375 -0.65 18.34 3.37
CA ALA A 375 -1.31 17.64 2.26
C ALA A 375 -2.78 17.33 2.56
N ALA A 376 -3.10 16.85 3.76
CA ALA A 376 -4.48 16.55 4.16
C ALA A 376 -5.38 17.80 4.13
N ILE A 377 -4.87 18.92 4.67
CA ILE A 377 -5.57 20.22 4.68
C ILE A 377 -5.75 20.75 3.26
N ALA A 378 -4.71 20.69 2.43
CA ALA A 378 -4.78 21.13 1.03
C ALA A 378 -5.80 20.32 0.21
N GLY A 379 -5.95 19.02 0.52
CA GLY A 379 -6.96 18.16 -0.08
C GLY A 379 -8.39 18.36 0.45
N GLY A 380 -8.56 19.06 1.57
CA GLY A 380 -9.86 19.24 2.22
C GLY A 380 -10.49 17.93 2.73
N ASP A 381 -9.69 16.87 2.93
CA ASP A 381 -10.19 15.55 3.30
C ASP A 381 -10.08 15.32 4.82
N SER A 382 -11.23 15.35 5.49
CA SER A 382 -11.30 15.14 6.95
C SER A 382 -10.92 13.72 7.38
N SER A 383 -11.10 12.70 6.54
CA SER A 383 -10.67 11.33 6.86
C SER A 383 -9.14 11.20 6.78
N ALA A 384 -8.50 11.88 5.82
CA ALA A 384 -7.05 11.98 5.76
C ALA A 384 -6.48 12.75 6.96
N GLU A 385 -7.09 13.89 7.32
CA GLU A 385 -6.71 14.64 8.53
C GLU A 385 -6.81 13.76 9.79
N MET A 386 -7.92 13.01 9.95
CA MET A 386 -8.12 12.07 11.04
C MET A 386 -6.99 11.04 11.12
N THR A 387 -6.63 10.42 10.00
CA THR A 387 -5.56 9.41 9.93
C THR A 387 -4.20 10.01 10.32
N VAL A 388 -3.89 11.21 9.81
CA VAL A 388 -2.65 11.91 10.16
C VAL A 388 -2.61 12.25 11.65
N TYR A 389 -3.71 12.70 12.24
CA TYR A 389 -3.77 12.96 13.68
C TYR A 389 -3.60 11.69 14.52
N LEU A 390 -4.11 10.54 14.10
CA LEU A 390 -3.86 9.28 14.80
C LEU A 390 -2.36 8.91 14.80
N GLU A 391 -1.64 9.13 13.70
CA GLU A 391 -0.19 8.90 13.68
C GLU A 391 0.57 9.91 14.55
N TRP A 392 0.09 11.15 14.67
CA TRP A 392 0.60 12.08 15.67
C TRP A 392 0.43 11.54 17.09
N VAL A 393 -0.73 10.96 17.44
CA VAL A 393 -0.93 10.32 18.76
C VAL A 393 0.14 9.26 19.00
N ASN A 394 0.37 8.37 18.03
CA ASN A 394 1.37 7.32 18.14
C ASN A 394 2.80 7.86 18.37
N VAL A 395 3.20 8.92 17.66
CA VAL A 395 4.52 9.57 17.83
C VAL A 395 4.63 10.19 19.21
N GLU A 396 3.60 10.94 19.64
CA GLU A 396 3.64 11.65 20.91
C GLU A 396 3.60 10.69 22.10
N GLN A 397 2.81 9.61 22.04
CA GLN A 397 2.84 8.50 23.02
C GLN A 397 4.22 7.86 23.10
N THR A 398 4.85 7.58 21.95
CA THR A 398 6.22 6.99 21.93
C THR A 398 7.25 7.94 22.56
N SER A 399 7.04 9.26 22.49
CA SER A 399 7.89 10.26 23.17
C SER A 399 7.46 10.60 24.60
N ASN A 400 6.46 9.91 25.16
CA ASN A 400 5.85 10.23 26.47
C ASN A 400 5.28 11.67 26.57
N ASN A 401 4.91 12.27 25.45
CA ASN A 401 4.33 13.60 25.39
C ASN A 401 2.79 13.54 25.48
N THR A 402 2.34 13.15 26.66
CA THR A 402 0.91 12.94 26.97
C THR A 402 0.02 14.14 26.57
N PRO A 403 0.40 15.42 26.84
CA PRO A 403 -0.44 16.55 26.46
C PRO A 403 -0.77 16.63 24.96
N LEU A 404 0.22 16.46 24.09
CA LEU A 404 0.00 16.49 22.65
C LEU A 404 -0.72 15.24 22.16
N ALA A 405 -0.44 14.07 22.72
CA ALA A 405 -1.16 12.84 22.38
C ALA A 405 -2.68 12.99 22.60
N LEU A 406 -3.09 13.60 23.73
CA LEU A 406 -4.51 13.86 24.01
C LEU A 406 -5.11 14.92 23.08
N GLU A 407 -4.37 15.99 22.80
CA GLU A 407 -4.83 17.04 21.87
C GLU A 407 -5.05 16.49 20.44
N TYR A 408 -4.08 15.75 19.92
CA TYR A 408 -4.19 15.13 18.59
C TYR A 408 -5.24 14.02 18.56
N GLY A 409 -5.39 13.24 19.63
CA GLY A 409 -6.45 12.23 19.72
C GLY A 409 -7.84 12.85 19.65
N TRP A 410 -8.06 13.98 20.33
CA TRP A 410 -9.31 14.73 20.21
C TRP A 410 -9.52 15.33 18.82
N LYS A 411 -8.47 15.89 18.21
CA LYS A 411 -8.52 16.33 16.81
C LYS A 411 -8.91 15.19 15.87
N ALA A 412 -8.37 13.99 16.04
CA ALA A 412 -8.76 12.82 15.24
C ALA A 412 -10.26 12.48 15.40
N VAL A 413 -10.76 12.42 16.64
CA VAL A 413 -12.19 12.18 16.94
C VAL A 413 -13.09 13.20 16.23
N THR A 414 -12.73 14.49 16.27
CA THR A 414 -13.54 15.55 15.64
C THR A 414 -13.52 15.54 14.11
N ARG A 415 -12.53 14.87 13.50
CA ARG A 415 -12.39 14.76 12.04
C ARG A 415 -13.01 13.49 11.47
N ALA A 416 -13.26 12.48 12.30
CA ALA A 416 -13.90 11.24 11.91
C ALA A 416 -15.28 11.47 11.25
N GLN A 417 -15.43 10.97 10.02
CA GLN A 417 -16.65 11.14 9.22
C GLN A 417 -17.63 9.97 9.36
N SER A 418 -17.12 8.77 9.63
CA SER A 418 -17.95 7.58 9.86
C SER A 418 -18.01 7.22 11.35
N GLN A 419 -19.04 6.46 11.75
CA GLN A 419 -19.14 5.93 13.11
C GLN A 419 -17.95 5.01 13.43
N THR A 420 -17.58 4.12 12.51
CA THR A 420 -16.45 3.21 12.68
C THR A 420 -15.12 3.96 12.91
N ASP A 421 -14.85 5.01 12.11
CA ASP A 421 -13.65 5.83 12.30
C ASP A 421 -13.67 6.51 13.67
N ARG A 422 -14.83 7.05 14.06
CA ARG A 422 -14.97 7.73 15.35
C ARG A 422 -14.70 6.79 16.51
N LEU A 423 -15.25 5.57 16.45
CA LEU A 423 -15.02 4.55 17.48
C LEU A 423 -13.54 4.13 17.54
N THR A 424 -12.87 4.05 16.39
CA THR A 424 -11.42 3.80 16.32
C THR A 424 -10.63 4.92 17.01
N CYS A 425 -10.96 6.19 16.70
CA CYS A 425 -10.32 7.33 17.34
C CYS A 425 -10.61 7.39 18.86
N LEU A 426 -11.82 7.04 19.28
CA LEU A 426 -12.21 6.99 20.69
C LEU A 426 -11.48 5.89 21.44
N ALA A 427 -11.25 4.73 20.83
CA ALA A 427 -10.45 3.66 21.43
C ALA A 427 -9.00 4.12 21.65
N VAL A 428 -8.38 4.75 20.65
CA VAL A 428 -7.01 5.30 20.76
C VAL A 428 -6.95 6.41 21.83
N LEU A 429 -7.88 7.38 21.80
CA LEU A 429 -7.93 8.46 22.79
C LEU A 429 -8.22 7.93 24.20
N GLY A 430 -9.11 6.94 24.33
CA GLY A 430 -9.44 6.30 25.61
C GLY A 430 -8.24 5.60 26.23
N GLY A 431 -7.42 4.92 25.43
CA GLY A 431 -6.13 4.37 25.85
C GLY A 431 -5.19 5.45 26.37
N SER A 432 -4.97 6.51 25.58
CA SER A 432 -4.12 7.65 25.96
C SER A 432 -4.59 8.35 27.24
N LEU A 433 -5.91 8.48 27.44
CA LEU A 433 -6.49 9.06 28.67
C LEU A 433 -6.26 8.15 29.88
N ALA A 434 -6.37 6.82 29.71
CA ALA A 434 -6.11 5.87 30.78
C ALA A 434 -4.64 5.91 31.22
N GLU A 435 -3.70 5.93 30.26
CA GLU A 435 -2.25 6.09 30.50
C GLU A 435 -1.93 7.43 31.20
N ALA A 436 -2.66 8.49 30.86
CA ALA A 436 -2.49 9.82 31.47
C ALA A 436 -3.04 9.92 32.92
N GLY A 437 -3.79 8.92 33.38
CA GLY A 437 -4.51 8.97 34.67
C GLY A 437 -5.86 9.70 34.61
N GLU A 438 -6.36 10.04 33.42
CA GLU A 438 -7.64 10.72 33.18
C GLU A 438 -8.81 9.73 33.15
N TRP A 439 -8.96 8.96 34.23
CA TRP A 439 -9.83 7.78 34.28
C TRP A 439 -11.30 8.05 33.98
N SER A 440 -11.84 9.19 34.42
CA SER A 440 -13.25 9.55 34.14
C SER A 440 -13.47 9.80 32.64
N ALA A 441 -12.54 10.48 31.97
CA ALA A 441 -12.66 10.75 30.54
C ALA A 441 -12.39 9.48 29.72
N ALA A 442 -11.42 8.67 30.14
CA ALA A 442 -11.18 7.36 29.55
C ALA A 442 -12.42 6.47 29.62
N GLU A 443 -13.12 6.46 30.77
CA GLU A 443 -14.36 5.69 30.93
C GLU A 443 -15.46 6.19 29.99
N ASP A 444 -15.61 7.50 29.82
CA ASP A 444 -16.59 8.06 28.87
C ASP A 444 -16.31 7.59 27.44
N ALA A 445 -15.05 7.66 26.98
CA ALA A 445 -14.65 7.20 25.65
C ALA A 445 -14.89 5.69 25.47
N TRP A 446 -14.40 4.85 26.38
CA TRP A 446 -14.56 3.40 26.29
C TRP A 446 -16.01 2.94 26.43
N THR A 447 -16.84 3.67 27.17
CA THR A 447 -18.28 3.39 27.26
C THR A 447 -18.97 3.55 25.92
N VAL A 448 -18.63 4.60 25.16
CA VAL A 448 -19.15 4.80 23.79
C VAL A 448 -18.71 3.63 22.89
N VAL A 449 -17.41 3.27 22.93
CA VAL A 449 -16.87 2.14 22.13
C VAL A 449 -17.58 0.83 22.47
N ALA A 450 -17.73 0.51 23.76
CA ALA A 450 -18.37 -0.73 24.22
C ALA A 450 -19.85 -0.85 23.82
N ARG A 451 -20.54 0.28 23.60
CA ARG A 451 -21.97 0.32 23.26
C ARG A 451 -22.23 0.33 21.77
N GLU A 452 -21.40 1.05 21.02
CA GLU A 452 -21.64 1.34 19.61
C GLU A 452 -20.82 0.46 18.67
N SER A 453 -19.71 -0.11 19.13
CA SER A 453 -18.93 -1.03 18.30
C SER A 453 -19.69 -2.31 18.03
N ARG A 454 -19.61 -2.77 16.78
CA ARG A 454 -20.03 -4.11 16.36
C ARG A 454 -18.85 -5.03 16.08
N ASP A 455 -17.65 -4.49 16.14
CA ASP A 455 -16.41 -5.22 15.93
C ASP A 455 -15.95 -5.85 17.24
N ASN A 456 -15.86 -7.18 17.26
CA ASN A 456 -15.46 -7.95 18.42
C ASN A 456 -14.08 -7.52 18.94
N TYR A 457 -13.16 -7.12 18.06
CA TYR A 457 -11.84 -6.62 18.43
C TYR A 457 -11.94 -5.41 19.36
N TYR A 458 -12.67 -4.37 18.93
CA TYR A 458 -12.83 -3.16 19.74
C TYR A 458 -13.70 -3.38 20.98
N LEU A 459 -14.64 -4.34 20.94
CA LEU A 459 -15.44 -4.71 22.12
C LEU A 459 -14.59 -5.35 23.20
N ILE A 460 -13.68 -6.27 22.85
CA ILE A 460 -12.73 -6.89 23.78
C ILE A 460 -11.92 -5.80 24.49
N TYR A 461 -11.30 -4.91 23.72
CA TYR A 461 -10.50 -3.80 24.27
C TYR A 461 -11.33 -2.88 25.16
N ALA A 462 -12.55 -2.53 24.76
CA ALA A 462 -13.38 -1.63 25.52
C ALA A 462 -13.78 -2.24 26.87
N TRP A 463 -14.19 -3.51 26.92
CA TRP A 463 -14.57 -4.16 28.17
C TRP A 463 -13.37 -4.40 29.09
N ASP A 464 -12.21 -4.76 28.55
CA ASP A 464 -10.98 -4.88 29.35
C ASP A 464 -10.54 -3.54 29.94
N ALA A 465 -10.52 -2.48 29.12
CA ALA A 465 -10.18 -1.14 29.58
C ALA A 465 -11.17 -0.62 30.64
N LEU A 466 -12.48 -0.83 30.44
CA LEU A 466 -13.49 -0.47 31.43
C LEU A 466 -13.32 -1.26 32.74
N ALA A 467 -12.91 -2.54 32.68
CA ALA A 467 -12.60 -3.33 33.86
C ALA A 467 -11.37 -2.75 34.59
N TYR A 468 -10.29 -2.48 33.87
CA TYR A 468 -9.10 -1.84 34.42
C TYR A 468 -9.42 -0.51 35.12
N LEU A 469 -10.22 0.36 34.49
CA LEU A 469 -10.65 1.63 35.09
C LEU A 469 -11.51 1.45 36.35
N ALA A 470 -12.31 0.38 36.45
CA ALA A 470 -13.05 0.05 37.67
C ALA A 470 -12.09 -0.39 38.80
N ALA A 471 -11.09 -1.20 38.48
CA ALA A 471 -10.06 -1.63 39.42
C ALA A 471 -9.22 -0.44 39.94
N MET A 472 -8.85 0.51 39.08
CA MET A 472 -8.12 1.73 39.46
C MET A 472 -8.91 2.62 40.45
N ARG A 473 -10.24 2.50 40.48
CA ARG A 473 -11.12 3.18 41.45
C ARG A 473 -11.38 2.37 42.72
N GLY A 474 -10.86 1.14 42.81
CA GLY A 474 -11.13 0.22 43.92
C GLY A 474 -12.49 -0.48 43.85
N ASP A 475 -13.21 -0.39 42.73
CA ASP A 475 -14.52 -1.04 42.57
C ASP A 475 -14.35 -2.47 42.05
N ARG A 476 -14.14 -3.39 42.99
CA ARG A 476 -13.96 -4.81 42.71
C ARG A 476 -15.17 -5.42 41.99
N ARG A 477 -16.39 -5.05 42.38
CA ARG A 477 -17.60 -5.65 41.83
C ARG A 477 -17.77 -5.26 40.37
N GLU A 478 -17.58 -3.99 40.05
CA GLU A 478 -17.68 -3.50 38.68
C GLU A 478 -16.53 -4.04 37.81
N PHE A 479 -15.33 -4.19 38.37
CA PHE A 479 -14.22 -4.89 37.71
C PHE A 479 -14.65 -6.31 37.31
N GLU A 480 -15.16 -7.12 38.24
CA GLU A 480 -15.57 -8.52 37.97
C GLU A 480 -16.69 -8.62 36.92
N VAL A 481 -17.64 -7.69 36.91
CA VAL A 481 -18.72 -7.67 35.90
C VAL A 481 -18.16 -7.36 34.50
N ARG A 482 -17.34 -6.31 34.37
CA ARG A 482 -16.74 -5.90 33.09
C ARG A 482 -15.72 -6.93 32.61
N ALA A 483 -15.01 -7.52 33.55
CA ALA A 483 -14.10 -8.63 33.34
C ALA A 483 -14.76 -9.78 32.60
N GLY A 484 -15.86 -10.27 33.17
CA GLY A 484 -16.61 -11.39 32.63
C GLY A 484 -17.24 -11.08 31.27
N ARG A 485 -17.60 -9.81 30.99
CA ARG A 485 -18.04 -9.39 29.65
C ARG A 485 -16.91 -9.51 28.63
N CYS A 486 -15.69 -9.09 28.97
CA CYS A 486 -14.54 -9.28 28.11
C CYS A 486 -14.26 -10.78 27.89
N ASP A 487 -14.26 -11.58 28.95
CA ASP A 487 -14.02 -13.03 28.86
C ASP A 487 -15.06 -13.75 27.98
N ALA A 488 -16.33 -13.34 28.05
CA ALA A 488 -17.40 -13.90 27.22
C ALA A 488 -17.23 -13.63 25.71
N LEU A 489 -16.35 -12.69 25.32
CA LEU A 489 -16.02 -12.40 23.93
C LEU A 489 -14.89 -13.29 23.37
N GLY A 490 -14.32 -14.19 24.19
CA GLY A 490 -13.34 -15.18 23.76
C GLY A 490 -11.98 -14.58 23.38
N TRP A 491 -11.50 -13.58 24.12
CA TRP A 491 -10.27 -12.87 23.80
C TRP A 491 -9.01 -13.77 23.73
N GLN A 492 -9.03 -14.91 24.42
CA GLN A 492 -7.93 -15.90 24.42
C GLN A 492 -7.68 -16.49 23.03
N ASP A 493 -8.75 -16.63 22.23
CA ASP A 493 -8.71 -17.13 20.86
C ASP A 493 -8.55 -15.98 19.83
N GLY A 494 -8.48 -14.73 20.32
CA GLY A 494 -8.35 -13.53 19.52
C GLY A 494 -6.91 -13.20 19.09
N PRO A 495 -6.66 -11.97 18.57
CA PRO A 495 -5.32 -11.55 18.19
C PRO A 495 -4.36 -11.60 19.38
N ARG A 496 -3.19 -12.22 19.19
CA ARG A 496 -2.17 -12.39 20.23
C ARG A 496 -1.73 -11.08 20.90
N ALA A 497 -1.73 -9.98 20.14
CA ALA A 497 -1.45 -8.64 20.67
C ALA A 497 -2.48 -8.18 21.71
N ALA A 498 -3.78 -8.44 21.48
CA ALA A 498 -4.81 -8.15 22.45
C ALA A 498 -4.69 -9.06 23.68
N ALA A 499 -4.43 -10.36 23.46
CA ALA A 499 -4.29 -11.32 24.56
C ALA A 499 -3.15 -10.97 25.53
N VAL A 500 -1.98 -10.57 25.02
CA VAL A 500 -0.84 -10.20 25.87
C VAL A 500 -1.11 -8.91 26.66
N GLU A 501 -1.77 -7.93 26.05
CA GLU A 501 -2.15 -6.68 26.72
C GLU A 501 -3.19 -6.93 27.81
N ILE A 502 -4.22 -7.73 27.54
CA ILE A 502 -5.23 -8.13 28.54
C ILE A 502 -4.55 -8.82 29.72
N LEU A 503 -3.69 -9.82 29.48
CA LEU A 503 -2.95 -10.51 30.55
C LEU A 503 -2.21 -9.50 31.45
N HIS A 504 -1.53 -8.52 30.84
CA HIS A 504 -0.82 -7.48 31.55
C HIS A 504 -1.76 -6.57 32.36
N TYR A 505 -2.80 -5.99 31.73
CA TYR A 505 -3.73 -5.07 32.38
C TYR A 505 -4.58 -5.75 33.47
N ARG A 506 -4.86 -7.05 33.35
CA ARG A 506 -5.47 -7.84 34.43
C ARG A 506 -4.57 -7.93 35.65
N GLY A 507 -3.29 -8.21 35.43
CA GLY A 507 -2.29 -8.16 36.49
C GLY A 507 -2.26 -6.81 37.22
N LEU A 508 -2.26 -5.71 36.46
CA LEU A 508 -2.33 -4.36 37.03
C LEU A 508 -3.64 -4.09 37.77
N SER A 509 -4.77 -4.58 37.26
CA SER A 509 -6.09 -4.45 37.89
C SER A 509 -6.14 -5.14 39.25
N TYR A 510 -5.70 -6.40 39.33
CA TYR A 510 -5.65 -7.14 40.60
C TYR A 510 -4.69 -6.49 41.60
N ARG A 511 -3.55 -5.96 41.12
CA ARG A 511 -2.63 -5.18 41.95
C ARG A 511 -3.30 -3.94 42.53
N ALA A 512 -4.03 -3.18 41.72
CA ALA A 512 -4.75 -1.97 42.15
C ALA A 512 -5.85 -2.29 43.19
N LEU A 513 -6.48 -3.46 43.09
CA LEU A 513 -7.46 -3.98 44.06
C LEU A 513 -6.84 -4.57 45.34
N GLY A 514 -5.51 -4.60 45.45
CA GLY A 514 -4.79 -5.18 46.59
C GLY A 514 -4.74 -6.71 46.62
N LEU A 515 -5.13 -7.37 45.53
CA LEU A 515 -5.18 -8.82 45.35
C LEU A 515 -3.85 -9.32 44.77
N ARG A 516 -2.84 -9.41 45.65
CA ARG A 516 -1.43 -9.61 45.25
C ARG A 516 -1.16 -10.97 44.61
N ASP A 517 -1.79 -12.02 45.10
CA ASP A 517 -1.55 -13.38 44.58
C ASP A 517 -2.12 -13.51 43.16
N GLU A 518 -3.34 -13.03 42.95
CA GLU A 518 -3.96 -12.97 41.63
C GLU A 518 -3.18 -12.07 40.67
N ALA A 519 -2.71 -10.91 41.14
CA ALA A 519 -1.87 -10.02 40.34
C ALA A 519 -0.58 -10.71 39.87
N ARG A 520 0.07 -11.46 40.76
CA ARG A 520 1.28 -12.23 40.44
C ARG A 520 1.00 -13.30 39.40
N ASP A 521 -0.11 -14.04 39.53
CA ASP A 521 -0.48 -15.09 38.58
C ASP A 521 -0.72 -14.52 37.18
N TRP A 522 -1.49 -13.44 37.06
CA TRP A 522 -1.77 -12.80 35.78
C TRP A 522 -0.53 -12.19 35.12
N LEU A 523 0.30 -11.48 35.88
CA LEU A 523 1.53 -10.89 35.34
C LEU A 523 2.56 -11.97 34.94
N THR A 524 2.64 -13.08 35.68
CA THR A 524 3.50 -14.22 35.31
C THR A 524 3.07 -14.82 33.97
N ARG A 525 1.75 -14.98 33.76
CA ARG A 525 1.20 -15.42 32.47
C ARG A 525 1.48 -14.40 31.36
N ALA A 526 1.40 -13.11 31.66
CA ALA A 526 1.74 -12.05 30.70
C ALA A 526 3.21 -12.14 30.26
N VAL A 527 4.15 -12.32 31.21
CA VAL A 527 5.58 -12.52 30.91
C VAL A 527 5.80 -13.74 30.03
N GLN A 528 5.26 -14.90 30.42
CA GLN A 528 5.41 -16.15 29.66
C GLN A 528 4.87 -16.01 28.23
N PHE A 529 3.67 -15.45 28.09
CA PHE A 529 3.04 -15.26 26.79
C PHE A 529 3.82 -14.25 25.92
N ALA A 530 4.30 -13.15 26.53
CA ALA A 530 5.09 -12.14 25.85
C ALA A 530 6.44 -12.67 25.39
N GLU A 531 7.11 -13.51 26.19
CA GLU A 531 8.36 -14.17 25.83
C GLU A 531 8.17 -15.15 24.68
N GLU A 532 7.20 -16.06 24.81
CA GLU A 532 6.87 -17.07 23.79
C GLU A 532 6.57 -16.42 22.42
N HIS A 533 5.84 -15.31 22.43
CA HIS A 533 5.39 -14.63 21.22
C HIS A 533 6.24 -13.40 20.84
N ARG A 534 7.32 -13.13 21.56
CA ARG A 534 8.31 -12.06 21.32
C ARG A 534 7.75 -10.62 21.39
N PHE A 535 6.82 -10.37 22.30
CA PHE A 535 6.32 -9.02 22.62
C PHE A 535 7.26 -8.30 23.60
N GLY A 536 8.39 -7.79 23.10
CA GLY A 536 9.46 -7.24 23.93
C GLY A 536 9.05 -6.11 24.87
N LYS A 537 8.23 -5.14 24.42
CA LYS A 537 7.76 -4.04 25.29
C LYS A 537 6.92 -4.57 26.46
N THR A 538 5.87 -5.34 26.16
CA THR A 538 4.98 -5.90 27.18
C THR A 538 5.71 -6.86 28.12
N LEU A 539 6.73 -7.58 27.63
CA LEU A 539 7.60 -8.39 28.46
C LEU A 539 8.29 -7.54 29.53
N PHE A 540 8.96 -6.46 29.15
CA PHE A 540 9.61 -5.55 30.11
C PHE A 540 8.60 -4.91 31.06
N ASP A 541 7.48 -4.41 30.54
CA ASP A 541 6.44 -3.77 31.34
C ASP A 541 5.83 -4.76 32.38
N ALA A 542 5.60 -6.02 31.99
CA ALA A 542 5.08 -7.05 32.89
C ALA A 542 6.11 -7.51 33.93
N GLU A 543 7.38 -7.66 33.55
CA GLU A 543 8.47 -7.94 34.49
C GLU A 543 8.66 -6.82 35.51
N GLU A 544 8.57 -5.56 35.07
CA GLU A 544 8.62 -4.40 35.96
C GLU A 544 7.42 -4.39 36.91
N ALA A 545 6.22 -4.63 36.39
CA ALA A 545 5.02 -4.74 37.21
C ALA A 545 5.12 -5.85 38.26
N LEU A 546 5.72 -7.00 37.94
CA LEU A 546 5.99 -8.08 38.89
C LEU A 546 6.95 -7.64 40.00
N LYS A 547 8.06 -6.98 39.64
CA LYS A 547 9.03 -6.44 40.62
C LYS A 547 8.36 -5.46 41.58
N LEU A 548 7.43 -4.65 41.06
CA LEU A 548 6.71 -3.64 41.84
C LEU A 548 5.59 -4.22 42.73
N LEU A 549 5.21 -5.50 42.62
CA LEU A 549 4.23 -6.12 43.54
C LEU A 549 4.76 -6.20 44.97
N ASP A 550 6.08 -6.34 45.11
CA ASP A 550 6.75 -6.48 46.40
C ASP A 550 7.13 -5.11 47.01
N SER A 551 6.94 -4.01 46.26
CA SER A 551 7.18 -2.64 46.70
C SER A 551 5.94 -1.99 47.33
N PRO A 552 6.07 -1.25 48.45
CA PRO A 552 4.98 -0.49 49.05
C PRO A 552 4.66 0.82 48.32
N GLU A 553 5.32 1.13 47.19
CA GLU A 553 5.11 2.37 46.46
C GLU A 553 3.69 2.45 45.87
N PRO A 554 2.92 3.51 46.18
CA PRO A 554 1.65 3.76 45.54
C PRO A 554 1.87 4.01 44.05
N MET A 555 0.86 3.67 43.24
CA MET A 555 0.91 3.92 41.81
C MET A 555 1.17 5.41 41.49
N PRO A 556 1.90 5.70 40.41
CA PRO A 556 2.29 7.06 40.05
C PRO A 556 1.09 8.01 40.00
N ALA A 557 1.32 9.22 40.50
CA ALA A 557 0.33 10.29 40.56
C ALA A 557 -0.08 10.77 39.14
N PRO A 558 -1.32 11.26 38.96
CA PRO A 558 -1.82 11.70 37.65
C PRO A 558 -0.99 12.84 37.03
N VAL A 559 -0.95 12.86 35.69
CA VAL A 559 -0.13 13.76 34.87
C VAL A 559 -0.72 15.19 34.84
N ARG A 560 0.14 16.18 34.54
CA ARG A 560 -0.20 17.61 34.43
C ARG A 560 -1.37 17.88 33.48
N ILE A 561 -2.24 18.81 33.91
CA ILE A 561 -3.44 19.29 33.21
C ILE A 561 -3.08 19.95 31.87
N VAL A 562 -3.72 19.51 30.79
CA VAL A 562 -3.64 20.08 29.43
C VAL A 562 -4.71 21.15 29.24
N ALA A 563 -4.44 22.21 28.49
CA ALA A 563 -5.40 23.29 28.22
C ALA A 563 -6.68 22.81 27.50
N SER A 564 -6.59 21.79 26.64
CA SER A 564 -7.73 21.21 25.90
C SER A 564 -8.57 20.24 26.72
N LEU A 565 -8.07 19.78 27.87
CA LEU A 565 -8.70 18.72 28.66
C LEU A 565 -10.16 19.01 29.08
N PRO A 566 -10.57 20.26 29.42
CA PRO A 566 -11.97 20.56 29.68
C PRO A 566 -12.89 20.30 28.47
N ALA A 567 -12.45 20.65 27.27
CA ALA A 567 -13.22 20.43 26.05
C ALA A 567 -13.32 18.94 25.70
N ILE A 568 -12.23 18.19 25.89
CA ILE A 568 -12.20 16.73 25.72
C ILE A 568 -13.20 16.06 26.67
N ARG A 569 -13.14 16.40 27.97
CA ARG A 569 -14.04 15.86 28.99
C ARG A 569 -15.52 16.16 28.67
N LEU A 570 -15.81 17.39 28.25
CA LEU A 570 -17.18 17.78 27.89
C LEU A 570 -17.68 16.99 26.67
N GLY A 571 -16.91 16.98 25.59
CA GLY A 571 -17.34 16.32 24.36
C GLY A 571 -17.49 14.81 24.51
N LEU A 572 -16.62 14.14 25.27
CA LEU A 572 -16.76 12.71 25.57
C LEU A 572 -17.99 12.41 26.41
N ARG A 573 -18.29 13.26 27.40
CA ARG A 573 -19.50 13.13 28.22
C ARG A 573 -20.77 13.27 27.37
N GLU A 574 -20.82 14.27 26.49
CA GLU A 574 -21.95 14.49 25.58
C GLU A 574 -22.14 13.29 24.64
N MET A 575 -21.06 12.74 24.08
CA MET A 575 -21.13 11.53 23.25
C MET A 575 -21.67 10.33 24.03
N ARG A 576 -21.18 10.11 25.26
CA ARG A 576 -21.67 9.02 26.13
C ARG A 576 -23.15 9.20 26.46
N GLU A 577 -23.58 10.40 26.81
CA GLU A 577 -24.98 10.70 27.12
C GLU A 577 -25.89 10.52 25.89
N GLY A 578 -25.43 10.92 24.70
CA GLY A 578 -26.12 10.62 23.44
C GLY A 578 -26.25 9.12 23.17
N SER A 579 -25.19 8.35 23.42
CA SER A 579 -25.18 6.89 23.32
C SER A 579 -26.11 6.21 24.33
N LEU A 580 -26.30 6.80 25.51
CA LEU A 580 -27.26 6.37 26.53
C LEU A 580 -28.72 6.66 26.13
N GLY A 581 -28.98 7.79 25.48
CA GLY A 581 -30.33 8.23 25.10
C GLY A 581 -30.88 7.57 23.83
N ALA A 582 -30.02 7.08 22.93
CA ALA A 582 -30.44 6.43 21.68
C ALA A 582 -30.98 4.98 21.85
N GLY A 583 -31.01 4.45 23.08
CA GLY A 583 -31.46 3.11 23.42
C GLY A 583 -32.84 3.01 24.09
N VAL A 584 -33.70 4.03 23.97
CA VAL A 584 -35.09 4.04 24.47
C VAL A 584 -36.08 3.98 23.32
#